data_AF-A0A8I5TC89-F1
#
_entry.id   AF-A0A8I5TC89-F1
#
_cell.length_a   1.000
_cell.length_b   1.000
_cell.length_c   1.000
_cell.angle_alpha   90.00
_cell.angle_beta   90.00
_cell.angle_gamma   90.00
#
_symmetry.space_group_name_H-M   'P 1'
#
loop_
_entity.id
_entity.type
_entity.pdbx_description
1 polymer ?
#
loop_
_entity_poly.entity_id
_entity_poly.type
_entity_poly.pdbx_seq_one_letter_code
_entity_poly.pdbx_strand_id
1 'polypeptide(L)'
;MVEYITHNWNVITEPVYPEVVHMFAVNMFRTLPPSSNPTGAEFDPEEDEPTFLESPDFQSNIAKKYIDQKFVLQLLKLFDSEDPRERDFLKTTLHRIYGKFLGLRAYMRKQINNIFYRFICETEHHNGIAELLEILGSIVNGFALPLKEEHKIFLLKVLLPLHKVKSLSVYHPQLAYCGVQFLEKDSTPTEPVVMALLKCWPKTHSPKEELEAILDVIEPSEFVKTMEPLFRQLAKCVSSPHFRVAERALYYWNNEYIMSLISDNAAKIPPIMFPSLYRNSKTHWNKIIHGLIYNALKLFIEMKQKLFDDCTQQFKAEKLKEKLKMEVREEAWVKIENLAKANPQVLKTRPLWGLGKSLPQDAAPPTISPGQGEQQEVHLP
;
A
#
# COMPACT_ATOMS: atom_id res chain seq x y z
N MET A 1 3.91 45.07 0.46
CA MET A 1 5.11 44.51 1.15
C MET A 1 5.73 43.38 0.34
N VAL A 2 4.96 42.38 -0.09
CA VAL A 2 5.43 41.27 -0.93
C VAL A 2 6.16 41.78 -2.19
N GLU A 3 5.49 42.55 -3.05
CA GLU A 3 6.11 43.12 -4.26
C GLU A 3 7.38 43.94 -3.96
N TYR A 4 7.40 44.66 -2.83
CA TYR A 4 8.54 45.48 -2.44
C TYR A 4 9.76 44.63 -2.09
N ILE A 5 9.59 43.51 -1.37
CA ILE A 5 10.69 42.60 -1.04
C ILE A 5 11.13 41.81 -2.28
N THR A 6 10.20 41.46 -3.17
CA THR A 6 10.51 40.69 -4.38
C THR A 6 11.32 41.52 -5.41
N HIS A 7 10.99 42.80 -5.57
CA HIS A 7 11.61 43.64 -6.61
C HIS A 7 12.82 44.45 -6.14
N ASN A 8 13.05 44.59 -4.83
CA ASN A 8 14.14 45.40 -4.28
C ASN A 8 15.19 44.56 -3.56
N TRP A 9 16.46 44.88 -3.78
CA TRP A 9 17.60 44.18 -3.22
C TRP A 9 18.12 44.89 -1.95
N ASN A 10 18.74 44.14 -1.04
CA ASN A 10 19.32 44.57 0.23
C ASN A 10 18.34 45.26 1.20
N VAL A 11 17.04 44.96 1.10
CA VAL A 11 15.99 45.55 1.95
C VAL A 11 15.86 44.83 3.30
N ILE A 12 16.26 43.55 3.38
CA ILE A 12 16.14 42.73 4.59
C ILE A 12 17.31 43.02 5.54
N THR A 13 17.14 44.02 6.40
CA THR A 13 18.12 44.41 7.42
C THR A 13 17.93 43.65 8.74
N GLU A 14 18.97 43.59 9.59
CA GLU A 14 18.91 42.88 10.88
C GLU A 14 17.69 43.20 11.78
N PRO A 15 17.26 44.47 11.95
CA PRO A 15 16.12 44.79 12.81
C PRO A 15 14.77 44.34 12.24
N VAL A 16 14.68 43.99 10.95
CA VAL A 16 13.43 43.55 10.31
C VAL A 16 13.07 42.11 10.67
N TYR A 17 14.08 41.26 10.94
CA TYR A 17 13.87 39.85 11.27
C TYR A 17 12.91 39.59 12.45
N PRO A 18 13.10 40.20 13.65
CA PRO A 18 12.17 39.99 14.76
C PRO A 18 10.76 40.46 14.44
N GLU A 19 10.61 41.58 13.75
CA GLU A 19 9.30 42.15 13.40
C GLU A 19 8.54 41.26 12.42
N VAL A 20 9.19 40.73 11.39
CA VAL A 20 8.56 39.82 10.42
C VAL A 20 8.18 38.49 11.09
N VAL A 21 9.05 37.93 11.93
CA VAL A 21 8.76 36.68 12.67
C VAL A 21 7.61 36.88 13.65
N HIS A 22 7.59 38.02 14.36
CA HIS A 22 6.50 38.35 15.28
C HIS A 22 5.18 38.55 14.53
N MET A 23 5.19 39.31 13.43
CA MET A 23 4.03 39.52 12.57
C MET A 23 3.49 38.19 12.04
N PHE A 24 4.35 37.32 11.53
CA PHE A 24 3.94 35.98 11.07
C PHE A 24 3.32 35.17 12.22
N ALA A 25 3.96 35.14 13.38
CA ALA A 25 3.48 34.38 14.54
C ALA A 25 2.10 34.84 15.01
N VAL A 26 1.85 36.15 15.06
CA VAL A 26 0.56 36.72 15.48
C VAL A 26 -0.55 36.43 14.47
N ASN A 27 -0.27 36.49 13.17
CA ASN A 27 -1.28 36.25 12.14
C ASN A 27 -1.57 34.75 11.93
N MET A 28 -0.54 33.90 12.00
CA MET A 28 -0.68 32.48 11.64
C MET A 28 -0.96 31.58 12.84
N PHE A 29 -0.27 31.76 13.97
CA PHE A 29 -0.35 30.81 15.09
C PHE A 29 -1.63 30.97 15.89
N ARG A 30 -2.60 30.13 15.55
CA ARG A 30 -3.92 30.05 16.17
C ARG A 30 -4.29 28.61 16.46
N THR A 31 -5.27 28.43 17.35
CA THR A 31 -5.90 27.12 17.51
C THR A 31 -6.84 26.92 16.33
N LEU A 32 -6.74 25.78 15.66
CA LEU A 32 -7.63 25.45 14.56
C LEU A 32 -9.07 25.31 15.06
N PRO A 33 -10.07 25.78 14.29
CA PRO A 33 -11.47 25.60 14.65
C PRO A 33 -11.83 24.10 14.72
N PRO A 34 -12.92 23.73 15.42
CA PRO A 34 -13.43 22.37 15.39
C PRO A 34 -13.69 21.91 13.94
N SER A 35 -13.37 20.66 13.63
CA SER A 35 -13.49 20.13 12.27
C SER A 35 -14.94 20.23 11.75
N SER A 36 -15.08 20.70 10.52
CA SER A 36 -16.35 21.03 9.88
C SER A 36 -16.82 19.98 8.86
N ASN A 37 -15.98 19.02 8.49
CA ASN A 37 -16.17 18.26 7.24
C ASN A 37 -17.03 16.98 7.37
N PRO A 38 -18.03 16.87 6.46
CA PRO A 38 -18.21 15.73 5.59
C PRO A 38 -17.99 16.16 4.12
N THR A 39 -16.91 15.69 3.50
CA THR A 39 -16.55 15.80 2.07
C THR A 39 -16.24 17.20 1.51
N GLY A 40 -14.98 17.36 1.11
CA GLY A 40 -14.36 18.61 0.65
C GLY A 40 -14.79 19.08 -0.74
N ALA A 41 -14.70 20.39 -0.94
CA ALA A 41 -14.86 21.05 -2.21
C ALA A 41 -13.52 21.13 -2.97
N GLU A 42 -13.58 20.92 -4.29
CA GLU A 42 -12.49 21.19 -5.23
C GLU A 42 -12.47 22.68 -5.58
N PHE A 43 -11.29 23.35 -5.59
CA PHE A 43 -10.94 24.33 -6.63
C PHE A 43 -9.51 24.92 -6.59
N ASP A 44 -9.04 25.17 -7.83
CA ASP A 44 -8.10 26.14 -8.46
C ASP A 44 -6.87 26.72 -7.72
N PRO A 45 -5.65 26.46 -8.23
CA PRO A 45 -4.39 26.95 -7.68
C PRO A 45 -3.92 28.22 -8.38
N GLU A 46 -4.44 29.38 -8.00
CA GLU A 46 -3.70 30.63 -8.18
C GLU A 46 -3.79 31.41 -6.88
N GLU A 47 -2.74 31.37 -6.05
CA GLU A 47 -2.36 32.48 -5.16
C GLU A 47 -0.96 32.24 -4.53
N ASP A 48 -0.26 33.35 -4.30
CA ASP A 48 1.20 33.55 -4.31
C ASP A 48 2.08 32.83 -3.27
N GLU A 49 3.26 32.36 -3.71
CA GLU A 49 4.32 31.74 -2.90
C GLU A 49 4.96 32.64 -1.80
N PRO A 50 5.42 32.07 -0.67
CA PRO A 50 5.98 32.83 0.44
C PRO A 50 7.41 33.33 0.13
N THR A 51 7.50 34.55 -0.41
CA THR A 51 8.71 35.20 -0.95
C THR A 51 9.78 35.62 0.08
N PHE A 52 9.45 35.83 1.36
CA PHE A 52 10.42 36.30 2.37
C PHE A 52 11.57 35.32 2.64
N LEU A 53 11.27 34.02 2.72
CA LEU A 53 12.28 32.98 2.96
C LEU A 53 13.11 32.67 1.71
N GLU A 54 12.64 33.07 0.53
CA GLU A 54 13.31 32.85 -0.77
C GLU A 54 14.33 33.91 -1.11
N SER A 55 14.16 35.12 -0.57
CA SER A 55 15.02 36.25 -0.91
C SER A 55 16.51 35.88 -0.81
N PRO A 56 17.32 36.20 -1.84
CA PRO A 56 18.76 35.93 -1.82
C PRO A 56 19.48 36.68 -0.69
N ASP A 57 18.89 37.78 -0.22
CA ASP A 57 19.41 38.60 0.89
C ASP A 57 19.07 38.03 2.28
N PHE A 58 18.32 36.91 2.33
CA PHE A 58 17.94 36.28 3.59
C PHE A 58 19.13 35.62 4.29
N GLN A 59 19.43 36.08 5.50
CA GLN A 59 20.54 35.61 6.33
C GLN A 59 20.07 34.65 7.42
N SER A 60 20.26 33.35 7.19
CA SER A 60 19.88 32.29 8.15
C SER A 60 20.57 32.42 9.52
N ASN A 61 21.78 32.99 9.56
CA ASN A 61 22.54 33.20 10.79
C ASN A 61 21.90 34.20 11.77
N ILE A 62 21.14 35.16 11.24
CA ILE A 62 20.42 36.15 12.05
C ILE A 62 19.04 35.59 12.42
N ALA A 63 18.33 35.05 11.43
CA ALA A 63 17.00 34.49 11.59
C ALA A 63 16.92 33.35 12.62
N LYS A 64 17.99 32.55 12.80
CA LYS A 64 18.02 31.42 13.75
C LYS A 64 17.81 31.84 15.21
N LYS A 65 17.98 33.12 15.55
CA LYS A 65 17.71 33.66 16.89
C LYS A 65 16.21 33.77 17.18
N TYR A 66 15.39 33.86 16.14
CA TYR A 66 13.95 34.11 16.21
C TYR A 66 13.12 32.92 15.74
N ILE A 67 13.64 32.14 14.79
CA ILE A 67 13.04 30.88 14.33
C ILE A 67 13.62 29.76 15.20
N ASP A 68 12.96 29.47 16.31
CA ASP A 68 13.36 28.47 17.29
C ASP A 68 12.49 27.20 17.25
N GLN A 69 12.72 26.27 18.18
CA GLN A 69 11.94 25.03 18.30
C GLN A 69 10.45 25.30 18.60
N LYS A 70 10.14 26.38 19.31
CA LYS A 70 8.76 26.75 19.64
C LYS A 70 8.04 27.24 18.39
N PHE A 71 8.69 28.06 17.57
CA PHE A 71 8.18 28.50 16.28
C PHE A 71 7.86 27.31 15.38
N VAL A 72 8.81 26.38 15.23
CA VAL A 72 8.62 25.15 14.42
C VAL A 72 7.45 24.31 14.94
N LEU A 73 7.30 24.16 16.25
CA LEU A 73 6.20 23.39 16.82
C LEU A 73 4.84 24.04 16.54
N GLN A 74 4.72 25.36 16.64
CA GLN A 74 3.48 26.06 16.32
C GLN A 74 3.16 25.99 14.82
N LEU A 75 4.18 26.13 13.97
CA LEU A 75 4.03 25.96 12.52
C LEU A 75 3.54 24.55 12.16
N LEU A 76 4.10 23.51 12.79
CA LEU A 76 3.69 22.12 12.56
C LEU A 76 2.23 21.84 12.97
N LYS A 77 1.71 22.52 13.99
CA LYS A 77 0.30 22.36 14.40
C LYS A 77 -0.68 22.85 13.34
N LEU A 78 -0.28 23.81 12.49
CA LEU A 78 -1.14 24.34 11.44
C LEU A 78 -1.32 23.35 10.27
N PHE A 79 -0.49 22.31 10.16
CA PHE A 79 -0.66 21.28 9.13
C PHE A 79 -1.96 20.49 9.25
N ASP A 80 -2.65 20.57 10.40
CA ASP A 80 -3.97 19.96 10.56
C ASP A 80 -5.11 20.86 10.04
N SER A 81 -4.79 22.00 9.41
CA SER A 81 -5.78 22.88 8.78
C SER A 81 -6.59 22.13 7.72
N GLU A 82 -7.90 22.38 7.67
CA GLU A 82 -8.78 21.80 6.66
C GLU A 82 -8.52 22.40 5.26
N ASP A 83 -7.98 23.63 5.20
CA ASP A 83 -7.69 24.33 3.95
C ASP A 83 -6.41 23.78 3.28
N PRO A 84 -6.51 23.12 2.11
CA PRO A 84 -5.36 22.60 1.39
C PRO A 84 -4.36 23.68 0.97
N ARG A 85 -4.80 24.92 0.75
CA ARG A 85 -3.92 26.03 0.35
C ARG A 85 -2.99 26.41 1.49
N GLU A 86 -3.55 26.52 2.69
CA GLU A 86 -2.75 26.76 3.91
C GLU A 86 -1.74 25.63 4.09
N ARG A 87 -2.14 24.37 3.91
CA ARG A 87 -1.21 23.23 4.01
C ARG A 87 -0.10 23.26 2.95
N ASP A 88 -0.40 23.65 1.72
CA ASP A 88 0.61 23.75 0.66
C ASP A 88 1.64 24.87 0.95
N PHE A 89 1.18 26.02 1.47
CA PHE A 89 2.08 27.07 1.95
C PHE A 89 2.95 26.63 3.12
N LEU A 90 2.35 25.93 4.09
CA LEU A 90 3.06 25.37 5.22
C LEU A 90 4.10 24.33 4.76
N LYS A 91 3.77 23.52 3.76
CA LYS A 91 4.68 22.54 3.15
C LYS A 91 5.94 23.22 2.63
N THR A 92 5.76 24.21 1.77
CA THR A 92 6.85 24.97 1.16
C THR A 92 7.66 25.73 2.22
N THR A 93 6.99 26.37 3.17
CA THR A 93 7.63 27.10 4.28
C THR A 93 8.47 26.17 5.15
N LEU A 94 7.91 25.04 5.57
CA LEU A 94 8.60 24.06 6.43
C LEU A 94 9.77 23.42 5.70
N HIS A 95 9.62 23.08 4.42
CA HIS A 95 10.71 22.53 3.61
C HIS A 95 11.89 23.51 3.50
N ARG A 96 11.63 24.80 3.27
CA ARG A 96 12.67 25.84 3.23
C ARG A 96 13.35 26.04 4.58
N ILE A 97 12.58 26.04 5.68
CA ILE A 97 13.15 26.10 7.03
C ILE A 97 14.07 24.88 7.26
N TYR A 98 13.65 23.67 6.88
CA TYR A 98 14.48 22.47 7.00
C TYR A 98 15.80 22.58 6.21
N GLY A 99 15.72 23.12 4.99
CA GLY A 99 16.87 23.36 4.13
C GLY A 99 17.88 24.35 4.74
N LYS A 100 17.40 25.52 5.18
CA LYS A 100 18.24 26.64 5.65
C LYS A 100 18.74 26.50 7.09
N PHE A 101 18.02 25.80 7.97
CA PHE A 101 18.35 25.70 9.40
C PHE A 101 18.78 24.28 9.81
N LEU A 102 20.07 23.96 9.59
CA LEU A 102 20.67 22.67 9.94
C LEU A 102 20.43 22.24 11.41
N GLY A 103 20.48 23.20 12.34
CA GLY A 103 20.28 22.94 13.78
C GLY A 103 18.84 22.54 14.16
N LEU A 104 17.85 22.82 13.33
CA LEU A 104 16.45 22.47 13.57
C LEU A 104 16.05 21.12 12.95
N ARG A 105 16.87 20.56 12.04
CA ARG A 105 16.52 19.34 11.29
C ARG A 105 16.15 18.15 12.17
N ALA A 106 16.95 17.87 13.20
CA ALA A 106 16.70 16.77 14.12
C ALA A 106 15.38 16.97 14.90
N TYR A 107 15.12 18.21 15.34
CA TYR A 107 13.88 18.55 16.03
C TYR A 107 12.66 18.41 15.12
N MET A 108 12.73 18.92 13.89
CA MET A 108 11.66 18.80 12.89
C MET A 108 11.32 17.34 12.59
N ARG A 109 12.32 16.49 12.31
CA ARG A 109 12.09 15.05 12.09
C ARG A 109 11.44 14.40 13.31
N LYS A 110 11.90 14.72 14.52
CA LYS A 110 11.32 14.19 15.76
C LYS A 110 9.86 14.62 15.94
N GLN A 111 9.51 15.88 15.67
CA GLN A 111 8.13 16.35 15.81
C GLN A 111 7.20 15.78 14.74
N ILE A 112 7.66 15.66 13.49
CA ILE A 112 6.90 14.99 12.42
C ILE A 112 6.65 13.53 12.81
N ASN A 113 7.65 12.83 13.37
CA ASN A 113 7.46 11.47 13.88
C ASN A 113 6.41 11.40 14.98
N ASN A 114 6.40 12.36 15.92
CA ASN A 114 5.37 12.41 16.96
C ASN A 114 3.96 12.59 16.38
N ILE A 115 3.82 13.44 15.36
CA ILE A 115 2.54 13.62 14.64
C ILE A 115 2.10 12.30 14.00
N PHE A 116 3.01 11.62 13.31
CA PHE A 116 2.71 10.32 12.71
C PHE A 116 2.37 9.24 13.74
N TYR A 117 3.08 9.17 14.87
CA TYR A 117 2.73 8.22 15.93
C TYR A 117 1.34 8.48 16.50
N ARG A 118 0.99 9.75 16.75
CA ARG A 118 -0.34 10.14 17.21
C ARG A 118 -1.41 9.78 16.17
N PHE A 119 -1.15 10.06 14.91
CA PHE A 119 -2.04 9.72 13.80
C PHE A 119 -2.28 8.21 13.69
N ILE A 120 -1.22 7.40 13.74
CA ILE A 120 -1.30 5.94 13.57
C ILE A 120 -1.91 5.24 14.79
N CYS A 121 -1.56 5.69 16.01
CA CYS A 121 -1.89 4.97 17.23
C CYS A 121 -3.12 5.51 17.98
N GLU A 122 -3.42 6.81 17.86
CA GLU A 122 -4.42 7.46 18.72
C GLU A 122 -5.63 7.96 17.93
N THR A 123 -5.44 8.80 16.92
CA THR A 123 -6.54 9.58 16.32
C THR A 123 -7.07 9.00 15.02
N GLU A 124 -6.24 8.32 14.22
CA GLU A 124 -6.52 7.96 12.82
C GLU A 124 -7.00 9.14 11.95
N HIS A 125 -6.80 10.38 12.40
CA HIS A 125 -7.26 11.60 11.75
C HIS A 125 -6.20 12.69 11.88
N HIS A 126 -5.79 13.23 10.72
CA HIS A 126 -4.94 14.41 10.56
C HIS A 126 -4.96 14.82 9.08
N ASN A 127 -5.16 16.10 8.78
CA ASN A 127 -5.35 16.57 7.39
C ASN A 127 -4.05 16.68 6.59
N GLY A 128 -2.94 17.03 7.24
CA GLY A 128 -1.65 17.31 6.57
C GLY A 128 -0.67 16.15 6.40
N ILE A 129 -1.11 14.89 6.41
CA ILE A 129 -0.20 13.73 6.34
C ILE A 129 0.49 13.65 4.97
N ALA A 130 -0.22 13.93 3.89
CA ALA A 130 0.33 13.90 2.53
C ALA A 130 1.45 14.93 2.36
N GLU A 131 1.20 16.17 2.77
CA GLU A 131 2.13 17.29 2.65
C GLU A 131 3.39 17.06 3.49
N LEU A 132 3.24 16.51 4.72
CA LEU A 132 4.39 16.12 5.54
C LEU A 132 5.23 15.01 4.88
N LEU A 133 4.58 14.04 4.22
CA LEU A 133 5.27 12.98 3.49
C LEU A 133 6.00 13.53 2.25
N GLU A 134 5.45 14.51 1.52
CA GLU A 134 6.17 15.13 0.39
C GLU A 134 7.49 15.76 0.83
N ILE A 135 7.47 16.49 1.95
CA ILE A 135 8.67 17.08 2.53
C ILE A 135 9.66 15.98 2.91
N LEU A 136 9.17 14.92 3.56
CA LEU A 136 10.01 13.79 3.94
C LEU A 136 10.60 13.06 2.74
N GLY A 137 9.87 12.91 1.63
CA GLY A 137 10.38 12.32 0.40
C GLY A 137 11.58 13.10 -0.14
N SER A 138 11.49 14.43 -0.17
CA SER A 138 12.61 15.31 -0.54
C SER A 138 13.79 15.18 0.44
N ILE A 139 13.51 15.13 1.74
CA ILE A 139 14.54 14.94 2.78
C ILE A 139 15.27 13.61 2.62
N VAL A 140 14.54 12.53 2.35
CA VAL A 140 15.08 11.17 2.18
C VAL A 140 15.99 11.11 0.96
N ASN A 141 15.58 11.73 -0.16
CA ASN A 141 16.42 11.82 -1.34
C ASN A 141 17.75 12.56 -1.04
N GLY A 142 17.72 13.54 -0.13
CA GLY A 142 18.90 14.27 0.34
C GLY A 142 19.77 13.55 1.39
N PHE A 143 19.47 12.31 1.79
CA PHE A 143 20.28 11.60 2.77
C PHE A 143 21.67 11.23 2.23
N ALA A 144 22.68 11.45 3.07
CA ALA A 144 24.03 10.99 2.81
C ALA A 144 24.13 9.48 3.01
N LEU A 145 24.94 8.83 2.18
CA LEU A 145 25.31 7.43 2.33
C LEU A 145 26.60 7.30 3.16
N PRO A 146 26.73 6.28 4.02
CA PRO A 146 25.72 5.26 4.33
C PRO A 146 24.54 5.81 5.15
N LEU A 147 23.35 5.23 4.99
CA LEU A 147 22.18 5.64 5.75
C LEU A 147 22.40 5.43 7.25
N LYS A 148 22.05 6.45 8.04
CA LYS A 148 22.09 6.38 9.49
C LYS A 148 21.01 5.44 10.03
N GLU A 149 21.29 4.79 11.16
CA GLU A 149 20.35 3.89 11.82
C GLU A 149 19.03 4.58 12.21
N GLU A 150 19.07 5.85 12.59
CA GLU A 150 17.85 6.64 12.87
C GLU A 150 16.88 6.68 11.66
N HIS A 151 17.40 6.69 10.43
CA HIS A 151 16.59 6.72 9.23
C HIS A 151 16.00 5.34 8.90
N LYS A 152 16.74 4.26 9.17
CA LYS A 152 16.24 2.87 9.04
C LYS A 152 15.12 2.60 10.02
N ILE A 153 15.28 3.05 11.28
CA ILE A 153 14.24 2.99 12.30
C ILE A 153 13.00 3.80 11.85
N PHE A 154 13.20 5.00 11.29
CA PHE A 154 12.09 5.81 10.77
C PHE A 154 11.30 5.07 9.68
N LEU A 155 11.97 4.47 8.69
CA LEU A 155 11.32 3.65 7.66
C LEU A 155 10.49 2.52 8.29
N LEU A 156 11.10 1.71 9.16
CA LEU A 156 10.48 0.50 9.68
C LEU A 156 9.40 0.75 10.75
N LYS A 157 9.54 1.80 11.56
CA LYS A 157 8.68 2.07 12.72
C LYS A 157 7.66 3.19 12.49
N VAL A 158 7.85 4.01 11.46
CA VAL A 158 6.96 5.15 11.17
C VAL A 158 6.32 5.01 9.80
N LEU A 159 7.12 4.89 8.72
CA LEU A 159 6.56 4.82 7.36
C LEU A 159 5.77 3.53 7.11
N LEU A 160 6.31 2.36 7.47
CA LEU A 160 5.58 1.11 7.23
C LEU A 160 4.24 1.02 7.98
N PRO A 161 4.14 1.41 9.26
CA PRO A 161 2.84 1.41 9.96
C PRO A 161 1.79 2.37 9.38
N LEU A 162 2.16 3.43 8.65
CA LEU A 162 1.19 4.32 7.99
C LEU A 162 0.30 3.59 6.97
N HIS A 163 0.74 2.46 6.42
CA HIS A 163 -0.07 1.63 5.51
C HIS A 163 -1.26 0.95 6.19
N LYS A 164 -1.33 0.95 7.52
CA LYS A 164 -2.41 0.30 8.27
C LYS A 164 -3.64 1.18 8.44
N VAL A 165 -3.51 2.50 8.29
CA VAL A 165 -4.59 3.44 8.55
C VAL A 165 -5.60 3.42 7.41
N LYS A 166 -6.89 3.56 7.73
CA LYS A 166 -7.99 3.44 6.76
C LYS A 166 -7.98 4.53 5.68
N SER A 167 -7.52 5.73 6.02
CA SER A 167 -7.42 6.90 5.14
C SER A 167 -6.17 6.90 4.24
N LEU A 168 -5.52 5.73 4.06
CA LEU A 168 -4.32 5.56 3.24
C LEU A 168 -4.45 6.16 1.84
N SER A 169 -5.64 6.09 1.21
CA SER A 169 -5.86 6.61 -0.15
C SER A 169 -5.49 8.09 -0.31
N VAL A 170 -5.54 8.88 0.77
CA VAL A 170 -5.27 10.34 0.74
C VAL A 170 -3.78 10.64 0.58
N TYR A 171 -2.89 9.80 1.10
CA TYR A 171 -1.45 10.06 1.16
C TYR A 171 -0.60 8.91 0.60
N HIS A 172 -1.23 7.89 0.03
CA HIS A 172 -0.56 6.71 -0.51
C HIS A 172 0.50 7.05 -1.57
N PRO A 173 0.24 7.92 -2.58
CA PRO A 173 1.26 8.26 -3.57
C PRO A 173 2.54 8.83 -2.94
N GLN A 174 2.39 9.73 -1.97
CA GLN A 174 3.50 10.37 -1.26
C GLN A 174 4.26 9.36 -0.38
N LEU A 175 3.54 8.44 0.26
CA LEU A 175 4.12 7.39 1.08
C LEU A 175 4.91 6.37 0.25
N ALA A 176 4.34 5.93 -0.87
CA ALA A 176 4.99 5.04 -1.82
C ALA A 176 6.27 5.67 -2.38
N TYR A 177 6.20 6.95 -2.78
CA TYR A 177 7.37 7.71 -3.21
C TYR A 177 8.48 7.72 -2.13
N CYS A 178 8.12 8.01 -0.87
CA CYS A 178 9.09 7.96 0.22
C CYS A 178 9.71 6.57 0.41
N GLY A 179 8.90 5.51 0.31
CA GLY A 179 9.35 4.13 0.42
C GLY A 179 10.36 3.76 -0.67
N VAL A 180 10.03 4.04 -1.93
CA VAL A 180 10.91 3.79 -3.09
C VAL A 180 12.22 4.56 -2.95
N GLN A 181 12.16 5.84 -2.57
CA GLN A 181 13.35 6.66 -2.37
C GLN A 181 14.29 6.11 -1.28
N PHE A 182 13.75 5.46 -0.25
CA PHE A 182 14.58 4.76 0.73
C PHE A 182 15.32 3.57 0.13
N LEU A 183 14.62 2.77 -0.68
CA LEU A 183 15.17 1.55 -1.29
C LEU A 183 16.18 1.87 -2.39
N GLU A 184 16.01 2.96 -3.13
CA GLU A 184 17.00 3.44 -4.10
C GLU A 184 18.32 3.87 -3.42
N LYS A 185 18.27 4.36 -2.18
CA LYS A 185 19.46 4.77 -1.42
C LYS A 185 20.17 3.61 -0.75
N ASP A 186 19.42 2.64 -0.24
CA ASP A 186 19.93 1.43 0.42
C ASP A 186 18.93 0.30 0.19
N SER A 187 19.38 -0.76 -0.49
CA SER A 187 18.58 -1.95 -0.79
C SER A 187 18.47 -2.93 0.38
N THR A 188 19.32 -2.80 1.42
CA THR A 188 19.34 -3.69 2.60
C THR A 188 17.97 -3.86 3.30
N PRO A 189 17.16 -2.80 3.54
CA PRO A 189 15.85 -2.92 4.18
C PRO A 189 14.73 -3.41 3.25
N THR A 190 15.01 -3.84 2.02
CA THR A 190 13.96 -4.27 1.08
C THR A 190 13.15 -5.45 1.60
N GLU A 191 13.82 -6.49 2.12
CA GLU A 191 13.13 -7.67 2.68
C GLU A 191 12.12 -7.31 3.78
N PRO A 192 12.49 -6.60 4.87
CA PRO A 192 11.53 -6.25 5.91
C PRO A 192 10.42 -5.30 5.42
N VAL A 193 10.69 -4.43 4.44
CA VAL A 193 9.68 -3.57 3.80
C VAL A 193 8.63 -4.40 3.07
N VAL A 194 9.06 -5.28 2.15
CA VAL A 194 8.16 -6.13 1.37
C VAL A 194 7.35 -7.05 2.30
N MET A 195 7.99 -7.66 3.30
CA MET A 195 7.30 -8.51 4.28
C MET A 195 6.25 -7.74 5.09
N ALA A 196 6.53 -6.48 5.46
CA ALA A 196 5.57 -5.64 6.16
C ALA A 196 4.36 -5.27 5.27
N LEU A 197 4.59 -4.93 4.00
CA LEU A 197 3.53 -4.64 3.04
C LEU A 197 2.66 -5.88 2.81
N LEU A 198 3.26 -7.07 2.66
CA LEU A 198 2.53 -8.33 2.57
C LEU A 198 1.72 -8.65 3.83
N LYS A 199 2.21 -8.26 5.02
CA LYS A 199 1.46 -8.41 6.28
C LYS A 199 0.29 -7.43 6.38
N CYS A 200 0.48 -6.21 5.90
CA CYS A 200 -0.55 -5.17 5.86
C CYS A 200 -1.48 -5.30 4.64
N TRP A 201 -1.34 -6.38 3.85
CA TRP A 201 -2.05 -6.53 2.59
C TRP A 201 -3.57 -6.46 2.77
N PRO A 202 -4.23 -5.40 2.28
CA PRO A 202 -5.64 -5.21 2.51
C PRO A 202 -6.44 -6.20 1.68
N LYS A 203 -7.57 -6.59 2.27
CA LYS A 203 -8.51 -7.52 1.65
C LYS A 203 -9.58 -6.78 0.82
N THR A 204 -9.69 -5.46 0.97
CA THR A 204 -10.78 -4.63 0.42
C THR A 204 -10.36 -3.27 -0.17
N HIS A 205 -9.09 -2.87 -0.05
CA HIS A 205 -8.57 -1.59 -0.58
C HIS A 205 -7.31 -1.85 -1.44
N SER A 206 -6.90 -0.93 -2.31
CA SER A 206 -5.90 -1.16 -3.37
C SER A 206 -4.50 -0.54 -3.11
N PRO A 207 -3.55 -1.23 -2.44
CA PRO A 207 -2.14 -0.86 -2.36
C PRO A 207 -1.27 -1.73 -3.29
N LYS A 208 -1.81 -2.10 -4.45
CA LYS A 208 -1.08 -2.92 -5.42
C LYS A 208 -0.09 -2.13 -6.26
N GLU A 209 -0.22 -0.82 -6.27
CA GLU A 209 0.61 0.09 -7.07
C GLU A 209 1.98 0.31 -6.43
N GLU A 210 2.05 0.40 -5.10
CA GLU A 210 3.32 0.59 -4.38
C GLU A 210 4.27 -0.60 -4.56
N LEU A 211 3.73 -1.82 -4.56
CA LEU A 211 4.55 -3.02 -4.69
C LEU A 211 5.20 -3.13 -6.08
N GLU A 212 4.54 -2.61 -7.13
CA GLU A 212 5.13 -2.58 -8.48
C GLU A 212 6.32 -1.62 -8.51
N ALA A 213 6.15 -0.41 -7.96
CA ALA A 213 7.23 0.57 -7.89
C ALA A 213 8.43 0.09 -7.06
N ILE A 214 8.18 -0.68 -5.98
CA ILE A 214 9.26 -1.32 -5.20
C ILE A 214 9.98 -2.39 -6.02
N LEU A 215 9.25 -3.16 -6.84
CA LEU A 215 9.86 -4.18 -7.70
C LEU A 215 10.65 -3.58 -8.88
N ASP A 216 10.38 -2.34 -9.28
CA ASP A 216 11.21 -1.67 -10.30
C ASP A 216 12.60 -1.30 -9.79
N VAL A 217 12.76 -1.10 -8.48
CA VAL A 217 14.05 -0.73 -7.86
C VAL A 217 14.71 -1.87 -7.08
N ILE A 218 14.05 -3.03 -6.97
CA ILE A 218 14.58 -4.15 -6.19
C ILE A 218 15.84 -4.74 -6.84
N GLU A 219 16.89 -4.98 -6.05
CA GLU A 219 18.03 -5.73 -6.53
C GLU A 219 17.73 -7.24 -6.62
N PRO A 220 18.30 -7.97 -7.59
CA PRO A 220 18.08 -9.42 -7.72
C PRO A 220 18.43 -10.22 -6.45
N SER A 221 19.45 -9.79 -5.70
CA SER A 221 19.89 -10.38 -4.43
C SER A 221 18.81 -10.32 -3.34
N GLU A 222 18.10 -9.19 -3.26
CA GLU A 222 17.02 -8.96 -2.30
C GLU A 222 15.69 -9.58 -2.77
N PHE A 223 15.46 -9.62 -4.09
CA PHE A 223 14.30 -10.26 -4.69
C PHE A 223 14.20 -11.75 -4.32
N VAL A 224 15.31 -12.49 -4.37
CA VAL A 224 15.34 -13.93 -4.02
C VAL A 224 14.82 -14.21 -2.61
N LYS A 225 15.01 -13.28 -1.66
CA LYS A 225 14.55 -13.43 -0.28
C LYS A 225 13.03 -13.26 -0.14
N THR A 226 12.41 -12.48 -1.03
CA THR A 226 11.00 -12.07 -0.93
C THR A 226 10.09 -12.67 -2.00
N MET A 227 10.65 -13.26 -3.06
CA MET A 227 9.89 -13.75 -4.22
C MET A 227 8.81 -14.79 -3.85
N GLU A 228 9.10 -15.76 -2.99
CA GLU A 228 8.11 -16.80 -2.67
C GLU A 228 6.85 -16.25 -1.97
N PRO A 229 6.94 -15.50 -0.85
CA PRO A 229 5.75 -14.93 -0.21
C PRO A 229 5.05 -13.90 -1.10
N LEU A 230 5.81 -13.12 -1.87
CA LEU A 230 5.28 -12.14 -2.83
C LEU A 230 4.40 -12.82 -3.89
N PHE A 231 4.93 -13.81 -4.59
CA PHE A 231 4.19 -14.49 -5.67
C PHE A 231 3.05 -15.36 -5.13
N ARG A 232 3.15 -15.90 -3.91
CA ARG A 232 1.97 -16.52 -3.25
C ARG A 232 0.83 -15.51 -3.05
N GLN A 233 1.14 -14.25 -2.78
CA GLN A 233 0.13 -13.20 -2.65
C GLN A 233 -0.40 -12.73 -4.02
N LEU A 234 0.47 -12.61 -5.02
CA LEU A 234 0.05 -12.32 -6.40
C LEU A 234 -0.84 -13.43 -6.98
N ALA A 235 -0.57 -14.71 -6.68
CA ALA A 235 -1.41 -15.83 -7.09
C ALA A 235 -2.86 -15.70 -6.61
N LYS A 236 -3.05 -15.29 -5.34
CA LYS A 236 -4.39 -14.99 -4.79
C LYS A 236 -5.02 -13.79 -5.48
N CYS A 237 -4.23 -12.77 -5.80
CA CYS A 237 -4.69 -11.56 -6.49
C CYS A 237 -5.19 -11.84 -7.90
N VAL A 238 -4.47 -12.65 -8.67
CA VAL A 238 -4.90 -13.13 -9.99
C VAL A 238 -6.15 -13.99 -9.90
N SER A 239 -6.30 -14.75 -8.81
CA SER A 239 -7.49 -15.55 -8.53
C SER A 239 -8.66 -14.77 -7.94
N SER A 240 -8.54 -13.46 -7.80
CA SER A 240 -9.60 -12.63 -7.26
C SER A 240 -10.78 -12.55 -8.24
N PRO A 241 -12.03 -12.68 -7.77
CA PRO A 241 -13.21 -12.47 -8.61
C PRO A 241 -13.38 -11.00 -9.02
N HIS A 242 -12.71 -10.07 -8.33
CA HIS A 242 -12.78 -8.64 -8.61
C HIS A 242 -11.85 -8.28 -9.77
N PHE A 243 -12.42 -7.86 -10.90
CA PHE A 243 -11.65 -7.65 -12.14
C PHE A 243 -10.48 -6.67 -11.98
N ARG A 244 -10.66 -5.49 -11.34
CA ARG A 244 -9.56 -4.52 -11.13
C ARG A 244 -8.37 -5.10 -10.35
N VAL A 245 -8.65 -6.02 -9.42
CA VAL A 245 -7.65 -6.67 -8.57
C VAL A 245 -6.87 -7.70 -9.40
N ALA A 246 -7.56 -8.51 -10.20
CA ALA A 246 -6.92 -9.49 -11.07
C ALA A 246 -6.14 -8.81 -12.22
N GLU A 247 -6.75 -7.81 -12.86
CA GLU A 247 -6.15 -7.00 -13.93
C GLU A 247 -4.84 -6.38 -13.48
N ARG A 248 -4.85 -5.59 -12.40
CA ARG A 248 -3.63 -4.94 -11.88
C ARG A 248 -2.52 -5.93 -11.53
N ALA A 249 -2.87 -7.12 -11.05
CA ALA A 249 -1.87 -8.16 -10.78
C ALA A 249 -1.29 -8.75 -12.07
N LEU A 250 -2.12 -8.99 -13.08
CA LEU A 250 -1.70 -9.52 -14.38
C LEU A 250 -0.86 -8.51 -15.18
N TYR A 251 -1.02 -7.21 -14.94
CA TYR A 251 -0.18 -6.17 -15.54
C TYR A 251 1.31 -6.29 -15.17
N TYR A 252 1.67 -6.99 -14.09
CA TYR A 252 3.08 -7.22 -13.73
C TYR A 252 3.83 -8.03 -14.81
N TRP A 253 3.12 -8.81 -15.62
CA TRP A 253 3.72 -9.54 -16.75
C TRP A 253 4.08 -8.66 -17.94
N ASN A 254 3.60 -7.41 -17.97
CA ASN A 254 3.97 -6.44 -19.00
C ASN A 254 5.25 -5.67 -18.65
N ASN A 255 5.72 -5.78 -17.40
CA ASN A 255 6.93 -5.12 -16.95
C ASN A 255 8.16 -5.99 -17.28
N GLU A 256 9.02 -5.47 -18.17
CA GLU A 256 10.20 -6.19 -18.65
C GLU A 256 11.18 -6.56 -17.53
N TYR A 257 11.36 -5.66 -16.55
CA TYR A 257 12.27 -5.91 -15.43
C TYR A 257 11.74 -7.02 -14.53
N ILE A 258 10.46 -6.97 -14.15
CA ILE A 258 9.82 -8.03 -13.37
C ILE A 258 9.89 -9.37 -14.14
N MET A 259 9.64 -9.36 -15.45
CA MET A 259 9.74 -10.57 -16.27
C MET A 259 11.17 -11.13 -16.30
N SER A 260 12.19 -10.29 -16.34
CA SER A 260 13.59 -10.74 -16.24
C SER A 260 13.88 -11.43 -14.90
N LEU A 261 13.43 -10.85 -13.78
CA LEU A 261 13.56 -11.43 -12.44
C LEU A 261 12.83 -12.79 -12.32
N ILE A 262 11.65 -12.91 -12.93
CA ILE A 262 10.89 -14.16 -12.99
C ILE A 262 11.66 -15.21 -13.80
N SER A 263 12.31 -14.82 -14.90
CA SER A 263 13.08 -15.72 -15.77
C SER A 263 14.27 -16.34 -15.06
N ASP A 264 15.04 -15.51 -14.35
CA ASP A 264 16.19 -15.96 -13.57
C ASP A 264 15.77 -16.91 -12.43
N ASN A 265 14.56 -16.72 -11.88
CA ASN A 265 14.00 -17.48 -10.76
C ASN A 265 12.89 -18.46 -11.18
N ALA A 266 12.88 -18.87 -12.45
CA ALA A 266 11.82 -19.71 -13.03
C ALA A 266 11.69 -21.11 -12.39
N ALA A 267 12.66 -21.56 -11.60
CA ALA A 267 12.54 -22.83 -10.85
C ALA A 267 11.53 -22.74 -9.69
N LYS A 268 11.24 -21.54 -9.17
CA LYS A 268 10.42 -21.34 -7.97
C LYS A 268 9.11 -20.61 -8.23
N ILE A 269 9.12 -19.60 -9.11
CA ILE A 269 7.95 -18.73 -9.32
C ILE A 269 6.82 -19.38 -10.13
N PRO A 270 7.06 -19.96 -11.33
CA PRO A 270 6.02 -20.59 -12.13
C PRO A 270 5.23 -21.67 -11.39
N PRO A 271 5.83 -22.59 -10.60
CA PRO A 271 5.07 -23.56 -9.81
C PRO A 271 4.08 -22.94 -8.82
N ILE A 272 4.39 -21.74 -8.29
CA ILE A 272 3.51 -21.01 -7.35
C ILE A 272 2.35 -20.35 -8.11
N MET A 273 2.62 -19.78 -9.28
CA MET A 273 1.63 -18.99 -10.05
C MET A 273 0.75 -19.85 -10.95
N PHE A 274 1.26 -20.97 -11.43
CA PHE A 274 0.59 -21.82 -12.42
C PHE A 274 -0.79 -22.31 -11.98
N PRO A 275 -1.01 -22.83 -10.75
CA PRO A 275 -2.34 -23.29 -10.33
C PRO A 275 -3.41 -22.20 -10.40
N SER A 276 -3.04 -20.98 -10.03
CA SER A 276 -3.93 -19.81 -10.06
C SER A 276 -4.24 -19.38 -11.50
N LEU A 277 -3.25 -19.30 -12.38
CA LEU A 277 -3.48 -18.95 -13.79
C LEU A 277 -4.31 -20.02 -14.51
N TYR A 278 -3.93 -21.29 -14.38
CA TYR A 278 -4.56 -22.40 -15.10
C TYR A 278 -6.00 -22.68 -14.65
N ARG A 279 -6.34 -22.44 -13.38
CA ARG A 279 -7.72 -22.55 -12.90
C ARG A 279 -8.59 -21.43 -13.50
N ASN A 280 -8.11 -20.20 -13.44
CA ASN A 280 -8.89 -19.03 -13.85
C ASN A 280 -9.04 -18.88 -15.37
N SER A 281 -8.12 -19.45 -16.17
CA SER A 281 -8.28 -19.51 -17.64
C SER A 281 -9.54 -20.27 -18.08
N LYS A 282 -10.07 -21.17 -17.23
CA LYS A 282 -11.29 -21.94 -17.53
C LYS A 282 -12.56 -21.37 -16.92
N THR A 283 -12.45 -20.63 -15.81
CA THR A 283 -13.63 -20.29 -14.96
C THR A 283 -13.86 -18.81 -14.73
N HIS A 284 -12.91 -17.93 -15.06
CA HIS A 284 -13.11 -16.49 -14.81
C HIS A 284 -14.23 -15.90 -15.72
N TRP A 285 -15.07 -15.03 -15.17
CA TRP A 285 -16.25 -14.51 -15.87
C TRP A 285 -15.92 -13.39 -16.87
N ASN A 286 -14.85 -12.63 -16.63
CA ASN A 286 -14.44 -11.49 -17.44
C ASN A 286 -13.48 -11.93 -18.58
N LYS A 287 -13.86 -11.63 -19.84
CA LYS A 287 -13.12 -11.96 -21.06
C LYS A 287 -11.74 -11.27 -21.16
N ILE A 288 -11.59 -10.05 -20.65
CA ILE A 288 -10.31 -9.31 -20.67
C ILE A 288 -9.30 -10.04 -19.78
N ILE A 289 -9.71 -10.40 -18.57
CA ILE A 289 -8.88 -11.16 -17.63
C ILE A 289 -8.50 -12.52 -18.22
N HIS A 290 -9.40 -13.20 -18.92
CA HIS A 290 -9.05 -14.41 -19.68
C HIS A 290 -7.92 -14.15 -20.67
N GLY A 291 -8.03 -13.12 -21.51
CA GLY A 291 -6.97 -12.76 -22.46
C GLY A 291 -5.62 -12.51 -21.79
N LEU A 292 -5.61 -11.75 -20.68
CA LEU A 292 -4.39 -11.49 -19.89
C LEU A 292 -3.80 -12.76 -19.28
N ILE A 293 -4.63 -13.68 -18.77
CA ILE A 293 -4.17 -14.97 -18.24
C ILE A 293 -3.55 -15.83 -19.36
N TYR A 294 -4.16 -15.89 -20.54
CA TYR A 294 -3.60 -16.63 -21.67
C TYR A 294 -2.26 -16.04 -22.11
N ASN A 295 -2.13 -14.72 -22.14
CA ASN A 295 -0.86 -14.06 -22.42
C ASN A 295 0.21 -14.44 -21.37
N ALA A 296 -0.12 -14.37 -20.08
CA ALA A 296 0.77 -14.76 -18.99
C ALA A 296 1.21 -16.23 -19.07
N LEU A 297 0.28 -17.14 -19.41
CA LEU A 297 0.59 -18.57 -19.63
C LEU A 297 1.52 -18.76 -20.84
N LYS A 298 1.29 -18.04 -21.95
CA LYS A 298 2.15 -18.07 -23.13
C LYS A 298 3.58 -17.63 -22.80
N LEU A 299 3.73 -16.55 -22.04
CA LEU A 299 5.05 -16.08 -21.57
C LEU A 299 5.76 -17.15 -20.73
N PHE A 300 5.05 -17.88 -19.87
CA PHE A 300 5.64 -18.98 -19.10
C PHE A 300 6.12 -20.15 -19.98
N ILE A 301 5.37 -20.46 -21.04
CA ILE A 301 5.75 -21.48 -22.04
C ILE A 301 7.04 -21.05 -22.75
N GLU A 302 7.07 -19.80 -23.23
CA GLU A 302 8.22 -19.22 -23.94
C GLU A 302 9.49 -19.19 -23.08
N MET A 303 9.34 -18.97 -21.77
CA MET A 303 10.46 -19.00 -20.82
C MET A 303 11.08 -20.40 -20.70
N LYS A 304 10.29 -21.42 -20.31
CA LYS A 304 10.77 -22.80 -20.09
C LYS A 304 9.65 -23.82 -20.30
N GLN A 305 9.49 -24.32 -21.53
CA GLN A 305 8.53 -25.37 -21.91
C GLN A 305 8.48 -26.55 -20.94
N LYS A 306 9.65 -27.15 -20.63
CA LYS A 306 9.72 -28.33 -19.75
C LYS A 306 9.13 -28.06 -18.36
N LEU A 307 9.40 -26.89 -17.78
CA LEU A 307 8.85 -26.53 -16.46
C LEU A 307 7.34 -26.33 -16.52
N PHE A 308 6.81 -25.81 -17.63
CA PHE A 308 5.37 -25.68 -17.82
C PHE A 308 4.68 -27.05 -17.87
N ASP A 309 5.29 -28.02 -18.57
CA ASP A 309 4.78 -29.39 -18.65
C ASP A 309 4.82 -30.07 -17.28
N ASP A 310 5.93 -29.93 -16.54
CA ASP A 310 6.09 -30.44 -15.18
C ASP A 310 5.05 -29.83 -14.21
N CYS A 311 4.83 -28.50 -14.27
CA CYS A 311 3.80 -27.82 -13.48
C CYS A 311 2.39 -28.32 -13.83
N THR A 312 2.12 -28.60 -15.11
CA THR A 312 0.84 -29.16 -15.55
C THR A 312 0.60 -30.55 -14.99
N GLN A 313 1.63 -31.41 -14.98
CA GLN A 313 1.56 -32.74 -14.39
C GLN A 313 1.37 -32.68 -12.88
N GLN A 314 2.15 -31.85 -12.18
CA GLN A 314 2.03 -31.65 -10.74
C GLN A 314 0.64 -31.14 -10.35
N PHE A 315 0.10 -30.16 -11.07
CA PHE A 315 -1.24 -29.64 -10.84
C PHE A 315 -2.32 -30.72 -11.00
N LYS A 316 -2.23 -31.57 -12.04
CA LYS A 316 -3.16 -32.70 -12.21
C LYS A 316 -3.06 -33.70 -11.06
N ALA A 317 -1.84 -34.02 -10.63
CA ALA A 317 -1.59 -34.95 -9.52
C ALA A 317 -2.11 -34.39 -8.17
N GLU A 318 -1.88 -33.11 -7.89
CA GLU A 318 -2.39 -32.43 -6.70
C GLU A 318 -3.92 -32.38 -6.68
N LYS A 319 -4.55 -32.06 -7.82
CA LYS A 319 -6.01 -32.07 -7.95
C LYS A 319 -6.61 -33.45 -7.67
N LEU A 320 -5.96 -34.52 -8.15
CA LEU A 320 -6.40 -35.89 -7.89
C LEU A 320 -6.22 -36.25 -6.41
N LYS A 321 -5.11 -35.84 -5.79
CA LYS A 321 -4.85 -36.01 -4.35
C LYS A 321 -5.85 -35.23 -3.49
N GLU A 322 -6.24 -34.03 -3.88
CA GLU A 322 -7.27 -33.24 -3.19
C GLU A 322 -8.65 -33.91 -3.30
N LYS A 323 -8.99 -34.45 -4.47
CA LYS A 323 -10.23 -35.21 -4.66
C LYS A 323 -10.29 -36.43 -3.75
N LEU A 324 -9.22 -37.24 -3.71
CA LEU A 324 -9.13 -38.40 -2.81
C LEU A 324 -9.20 -38.00 -1.32
N LYS A 325 -8.57 -36.88 -0.93
CA LYS A 325 -8.68 -36.36 0.44
C LYS A 325 -10.11 -35.95 0.80
N MET A 326 -10.87 -35.38 -0.15
CA MET A 326 -12.28 -35.06 0.06
C MET A 326 -13.13 -36.32 0.21
N GLU A 327 -12.90 -37.34 -0.61
CA GLU A 327 -13.58 -38.64 -0.50
C GLU A 327 -13.31 -39.31 0.87
N VAL A 328 -12.05 -39.34 1.32
CA VAL A 328 -11.70 -39.87 2.66
C VAL A 328 -12.36 -39.07 3.79
N ARG A 329 -12.44 -37.73 3.65
CA ARG A 329 -13.10 -36.88 4.64
C ARG A 329 -14.60 -37.13 4.67
N GLU A 330 -15.23 -37.30 3.51
CA GLU A 330 -16.66 -37.63 3.39
C GLU A 330 -16.96 -38.98 4.03
N GLU A 331 -16.16 -40.02 3.74
CA GLU A 331 -16.30 -41.33 4.38
C GLU A 331 -16.17 -41.24 5.91
N ALA A 332 -15.23 -40.44 6.41
CA ALA A 332 -15.06 -40.23 7.84
C ALA A 332 -16.29 -39.55 8.47
N TRP A 333 -16.86 -38.54 7.80
CA TRP A 333 -18.10 -37.88 8.24
C TRP A 333 -19.29 -38.84 8.24
N VAL A 334 -19.45 -39.66 7.20
CA VAL A 334 -20.52 -40.67 7.13
C VAL A 334 -20.39 -41.71 8.26
N LYS A 335 -19.16 -42.14 8.57
CA LYS A 335 -18.89 -43.03 9.71
C LYS A 335 -19.30 -42.39 11.04
N ILE A 336 -18.93 -41.12 11.25
CA ILE A 336 -19.33 -40.36 12.45
C ILE A 336 -20.86 -40.24 12.53
N GLU A 337 -21.52 -39.91 11.44
CA GLU A 337 -22.98 -39.78 11.38
C GLU A 337 -23.68 -41.10 11.72
N ASN A 338 -23.19 -42.22 11.17
CA ASN A 338 -23.74 -43.54 11.45
C ASN A 338 -23.53 -43.96 12.92
N LEU A 339 -22.36 -43.68 13.49
CA LEU A 339 -22.09 -43.92 14.92
C LEU A 339 -22.97 -43.04 15.81
N ALA A 340 -23.21 -41.78 15.42
CA ALA A 340 -24.12 -40.88 16.13
C ALA A 340 -25.57 -41.38 16.10
N LYS A 341 -26.07 -41.83 14.93
CA LYS A 341 -27.42 -42.42 14.79
C LYS A 341 -27.59 -43.70 15.60
N ALA A 342 -26.55 -44.51 15.71
CA ALA A 342 -26.56 -45.76 16.48
C ALA A 342 -26.41 -45.56 18.01
N ASN A 343 -26.14 -44.34 18.48
CA ASN A 343 -25.92 -44.06 19.90
C ASN A 343 -27.26 -44.06 20.67
N PRO A 344 -27.46 -44.97 21.66
CA PRO A 344 -28.70 -45.06 22.44
C PRO A 344 -29.05 -43.81 23.24
N GLN A 345 -28.07 -42.91 23.47
CA GLN A 345 -28.27 -41.65 24.18
C GLN A 345 -28.98 -40.59 23.32
N VAL A 346 -28.93 -40.70 21.99
CA VAL A 346 -29.65 -39.78 21.07
C VAL A 346 -31.16 -39.95 21.19
N LEU A 347 -31.64 -41.16 21.51
CA LEU A 347 -33.05 -41.42 21.83
C LEU A 347 -33.47 -40.90 23.22
N LYS A 348 -32.51 -40.65 24.13
CA LYS A 348 -32.76 -40.09 25.47
C LYS A 348 -32.68 -38.56 25.52
N THR A 349 -31.97 -37.94 24.60
CA THR A 349 -31.99 -36.50 24.41
C THR A 349 -33.19 -36.10 23.56
N ARG A 350 -34.28 -35.71 24.24
CA ARG A 350 -35.36 -34.91 23.66
C ARG A 350 -34.74 -33.78 22.80
N PRO A 351 -35.26 -33.47 21.61
CA PRO A 351 -34.82 -32.28 20.90
C PRO A 351 -35.11 -31.07 21.78
N LEU A 352 -34.08 -30.31 22.16
CA LEU A 352 -34.25 -28.95 22.71
C LEU A 352 -34.64 -27.93 21.62
N TRP A 353 -35.01 -28.40 20.42
CA TRP A 353 -35.70 -27.60 19.41
C TRP A 353 -37.13 -28.09 19.21
N GLY A 354 -37.99 -27.66 20.12
CA GLY A 354 -39.43 -27.69 19.94
C GLY A 354 -39.96 -26.27 20.00
N LEU A 355 -40.01 -25.58 18.87
CA LEU A 355 -41.04 -24.59 18.55
C LEU A 355 -41.06 -24.31 17.04
N GLY A 356 -41.90 -25.09 16.36
CA GLY A 356 -42.78 -24.65 15.28
C GLY A 356 -42.15 -23.96 14.06
N LYS A 357 -42.05 -24.71 12.96
CA LYS A 357 -42.78 -24.40 11.74
C LYS A 357 -42.76 -25.62 10.81
N SER A 358 -43.94 -26.15 10.55
CA SER A 358 -44.25 -27.03 9.43
C SER A 358 -43.66 -26.46 8.14
N LEU A 359 -42.76 -27.21 7.49
CA LEU A 359 -42.45 -27.03 6.08
C LEU A 359 -43.26 -28.08 5.30
N PRO A 360 -44.04 -27.69 4.27
CA PRO A 360 -44.86 -28.63 3.51
C PRO A 360 -43.98 -29.67 2.81
N GLN A 361 -44.38 -30.93 2.94
CA GLN A 361 -44.06 -31.97 1.95
C GLN A 361 -44.82 -31.61 0.67
N ASP A 362 -44.11 -31.08 -0.33
CA ASP A 362 -44.33 -31.28 -1.77
C ASP A 362 -43.53 -30.23 -2.55
N ALA A 363 -42.28 -30.57 -2.85
CA ALA A 363 -41.56 -30.00 -3.97
C ALA A 363 -40.61 -31.08 -4.49
N ALA A 364 -40.99 -31.68 -5.63
CA ALA A 364 -40.13 -32.58 -6.38
C ALA A 364 -38.75 -31.93 -6.63
N PRO A 365 -37.65 -32.71 -6.64
CA PRO A 365 -36.36 -32.16 -7.03
C PRO A 365 -36.44 -31.61 -8.45
N PRO A 366 -35.91 -30.42 -8.75
CA PRO A 366 -35.80 -29.96 -10.12
C PRO A 366 -34.86 -30.92 -10.86
N THR A 367 -35.41 -31.61 -11.86
CA THR A 367 -34.68 -32.38 -12.85
C THR A 367 -33.68 -31.44 -13.53
N ILE A 368 -32.41 -31.48 -13.13
CA ILE A 368 -31.33 -30.87 -13.91
C ILE A 368 -31.08 -31.82 -15.07
N SER A 369 -31.65 -31.50 -16.22
CA SER A 369 -31.30 -32.10 -17.51
C SER A 369 -29.77 -32.05 -17.69
N PRO A 370 -29.11 -33.14 -18.12
CA PRO A 370 -27.73 -33.07 -18.54
C PRO A 370 -27.68 -32.24 -19.83
N GLY A 371 -27.40 -30.95 -19.70
CA GLY A 371 -27.01 -30.10 -20.81
C GLY A 371 -25.74 -30.71 -21.42
N GLN A 372 -25.82 -31.02 -22.71
CA GLN A 372 -24.70 -31.44 -23.53
C GLN A 372 -23.60 -30.38 -23.46
N GLY A 373 -22.64 -30.58 -22.55
CA GLY A 373 -21.33 -29.96 -22.63
C GLY A 373 -20.49 -30.82 -23.55
N GLU A 374 -20.42 -30.43 -24.83
CA GLU A 374 -19.46 -30.97 -25.77
C GLU A 374 -18.07 -30.96 -25.13
N GLN A 375 -17.46 -32.14 -25.04
CA GLN A 375 -16.04 -32.28 -24.83
C GLN A 375 -15.33 -31.73 -26.06
N GLN A 376 -15.03 -30.42 -26.07
CA GLN A 376 -13.93 -29.93 -26.88
C GLN A 376 -12.63 -30.19 -26.13
N GLU A 377 -12.02 -31.34 -26.42
CA GLU A 377 -10.56 -31.45 -26.36
C GLU A 377 -9.99 -30.42 -27.33
N VAL A 378 -9.50 -29.30 -26.79
CA VAL A 378 -8.75 -28.32 -27.58
C VAL A 378 -7.28 -28.50 -27.26
N HIS A 379 -6.60 -29.17 -28.18
CA HIS A 379 -5.15 -29.01 -28.36
C HIS A 379 -4.86 -27.53 -28.63
N LEU A 380 -4.06 -26.90 -27.77
CA LEU A 380 -3.41 -25.63 -28.11
C LEU A 380 -2.26 -25.94 -29.08
N PRO A 381 -2.06 -25.12 -30.13
CA PRO A 381 -0.92 -25.24 -31.04
C PRO A 381 0.42 -24.94 -30.35
#